data_AF-A0A844GIT9-F1
#
_entry.id   AF-A0A844GIT9-F1
#
_cell.length_a   1.000
_cell.length_b   1.000
_cell.length_c   1.000
_cell.angle_alpha   90.00
_cell.angle_beta   90.00
_cell.angle_gamma   90.00
#
_symmetry.space_group_name_H-M   'P 1'
#
loop_
_entity.id
_entity.type
_entity.pdbx_description
1 polymer ?
#
loop_
_entity_poly.entity_id
_entity_poly.type
_entity_poly.pdbx_seq_one_letter_code
_entity_poly.pdbx_strand_id
1 'polypeptide(L)'
;MLNLKNFIKQEIKNPYTVNWKLYISILVVSGAGILFSCLYEGCMDDKIMSVISNLALGCFASAAVALWIEIANVREKNKKAGIVYQSIYSDLMYHIGDYVSCWARLCVVAYKDIDYHKEKHTWREWYELTRKRFYECDEQRQKQLMDFFVDQLAYSVKETKKSVEKILEQRYILEINDVFNHKMQTILEDYRFEFWAAELDLDRQKEKKDIEDFWRDFDAISGDIQNYIRNWADIRYYNYYRFMPNKFGNDTSEILDAIKRSNVD
;
A
#
# COMPACT_ATOMS: atom_id res chain seq x y z
N MET A 1 -11.68 -14.18 -13.13
CA MET A 1 -11.15 -13.35 -12.02
C MET A 1 -10.19 -12.33 -12.60
N LEU A 2 -10.54 -11.05 -12.64
CA LEU A 2 -9.55 -10.00 -12.92
C LEU A 2 -8.52 -10.01 -11.79
N ASN A 3 -7.23 -10.04 -12.13
CA ASN A 3 -6.17 -9.91 -11.14
C ASN A 3 -6.09 -8.43 -10.70
N LEU A 4 -6.88 -8.08 -9.69
CA LEU A 4 -6.97 -6.74 -9.07
C LEU A 4 -5.58 -6.15 -8.76
N LYS A 5 -4.59 -7.00 -8.44
CA LYS A 5 -3.21 -6.60 -8.15
C LYS A 5 -2.53 -5.84 -9.29
N ASN A 6 -2.96 -6.01 -10.53
CA ASN A 6 -2.39 -5.28 -11.67
C ASN A 6 -2.85 -3.82 -11.74
N PHE A 7 -3.96 -3.47 -11.07
CA PHE A 7 -4.56 -2.13 -11.11
C PHE A 7 -4.20 -1.28 -9.88
N ILE A 8 -3.90 -1.92 -8.75
CA ILE A 8 -3.45 -1.23 -7.54
C ILE A 8 -2.01 -0.75 -7.75
N LYS A 9 -1.78 0.56 -7.54
CA LYS A 9 -0.41 1.09 -7.44
C LYS A 9 0.17 0.61 -6.11
N GLN A 10 1.34 0.00 -6.16
CA GLN A 10 2.08 -0.33 -4.94
C GLN A 10 2.97 0.85 -4.57
N GLU A 11 3.05 1.14 -3.28
CA GLU A 11 3.93 2.18 -2.75
C GLU A 11 5.40 1.86 -3.05
N ILE A 12 5.77 0.57 -2.99
CA ILE A 12 7.08 0.08 -3.39
C ILE A 12 6.91 -0.94 -4.50
N LYS A 13 7.35 -0.59 -5.71
CA LYS A 13 7.30 -1.47 -6.89
C LYS A 13 8.65 -1.54 -7.57
N ASN A 14 9.18 -2.76 -7.70
CA ASN A 14 10.44 -3.06 -8.36
C ASN A 14 11.62 -2.18 -7.87
N PRO A 15 12.00 -2.27 -6.58
CA PRO A 15 13.06 -1.43 -6.02
C PRO A 15 14.42 -1.61 -6.70
N TYR A 16 14.68 -2.78 -7.30
CA TYR A 16 15.92 -3.07 -8.00
C TYR A 16 15.81 -2.74 -9.49
N THR A 17 16.83 -2.09 -10.04
CA THR A 17 16.92 -1.74 -11.47
C THR A 17 18.20 -2.28 -12.09
N VAL A 18 18.14 -2.60 -13.39
CA VAL A 18 19.31 -3.01 -14.18
C VAL A 18 20.14 -1.77 -14.50
N ASN A 19 21.46 -1.86 -14.41
CA ASN A 19 22.36 -0.78 -14.81
C ASN A 19 22.51 -0.70 -16.34
N TRP A 20 21.43 -0.32 -17.01
CA TRP A 20 21.37 -0.21 -18.47
C TRP A 20 22.48 0.66 -19.05
N LYS A 21 22.85 1.75 -18.36
CA LYS A 21 23.90 2.67 -18.83
C LYS A 21 25.24 1.96 -18.98
N LEU A 22 25.61 1.13 -18.01
CA LEU A 22 26.87 0.38 -18.05
C LEU A 22 26.89 -0.61 -19.23
N TYR A 23 25.89 -1.48 -19.33
CA TYR A 23 25.87 -2.52 -20.36
C TYR A 23 25.73 -1.95 -21.76
N ILE A 24 24.88 -0.94 -21.96
CA ILE A 24 24.74 -0.28 -23.26
C ILE A 24 26.08 0.35 -23.66
N SER A 25 26.79 0.99 -22.74
CA SER A 25 28.10 1.60 -23.05
C SER A 25 29.12 0.56 -23.50
N ILE A 26 29.22 -0.59 -22.80
CA ILE A 26 30.15 -1.67 -23.17
C ILE A 26 29.76 -2.28 -24.52
N LEU A 27 28.47 -2.55 -24.75
CA LEU A 27 27.98 -3.12 -26.01
C LEU A 27 28.19 -2.18 -27.20
N VAL A 28 28.02 -0.86 -27.01
CA VAL A 28 28.26 0.15 -28.06
C VAL A 28 29.75 0.25 -28.39
N VAL A 29 30.63 0.33 -27.39
CA VAL A 29 32.09 0.44 -27.61
C VAL A 29 32.64 -0.83 -28.28
N SER A 30 32.24 -2.01 -27.81
CA SER A 30 32.66 -3.27 -28.42
C SER A 30 32.07 -3.44 -29.82
N GLY A 31 30.81 -3.08 -30.05
CA GLY A 31 30.20 -3.05 -31.38
C GLY A 31 30.91 -2.11 -32.37
N ALA A 32 31.32 -0.92 -31.91
CA ALA A 32 32.12 0.00 -32.71
C ALA A 32 33.51 -0.59 -33.05
N GLY A 33 34.14 -1.30 -32.10
CA GLY A 33 35.40 -2.01 -32.33
C GLY A 33 35.30 -3.09 -33.42
N ILE A 34 34.20 -3.87 -33.42
CA ILE A 34 33.92 -4.86 -34.47
C ILE A 34 33.77 -4.18 -35.83
N LEU A 35 32.96 -3.12 -35.91
CA LEU A 35 32.75 -2.37 -37.16
C LEU A 35 34.04 -1.73 -37.68
N PHE A 36 34.85 -1.16 -36.79
CA PHE A 36 36.16 -0.61 -37.11
C PHE A 36 37.08 -1.68 -37.69
N SER A 37 37.09 -2.88 -37.09
CA SER A 37 37.85 -4.02 -37.60
C SER A 37 37.47 -4.42 -39.03
N CYS A 38 36.18 -4.51 -39.33
CA CYS A 38 35.71 -4.88 -40.67
C CYS A 38 35.98 -3.79 -41.73
N LEU A 39 35.92 -2.50 -41.38
CA LEU A 39 36.08 -1.41 -42.35
C LEU A 39 37.54 -1.16 -42.73
N TYR A 40 38.49 -1.43 -41.83
CA TYR A 40 39.91 -1.12 -42.01
C TYR A 40 40.79 -2.34 -42.28
N GLU A 41 40.18 -3.51 -42.44
CA GLU A 41 40.85 -4.78 -42.76
C GLU A 41 41.73 -4.70 -44.03
N GLY A 42 41.43 -3.79 -44.96
CA GLY A 42 42.24 -3.56 -46.17
C GLY A 42 43.36 -2.50 -46.07
N CYS A 43 43.50 -1.79 -44.94
CA CYS A 43 44.39 -0.62 -44.82
C CYS A 43 45.47 -0.74 -43.72
N MET A 44 45.31 -1.67 -42.77
CA MET A 44 46.26 -1.96 -41.68
C MET A 44 46.69 -3.44 -41.72
N ASP A 45 47.74 -3.81 -40.96
CA ASP A 45 48.22 -5.19 -40.86
C ASP A 45 47.08 -6.13 -40.39
N ASP A 46 46.74 -7.11 -41.23
CA ASP A 46 45.68 -8.11 -41.02
C ASP A 46 45.75 -8.77 -39.63
N LYS A 47 46.95 -8.99 -39.10
CA LYS A 47 47.14 -9.59 -37.77
C LYS A 47 46.63 -8.68 -36.65
N ILE A 48 46.86 -7.38 -36.76
CA ILE A 48 46.44 -6.40 -35.75
C ILE A 48 44.91 -6.28 -35.76
N MET A 49 44.30 -6.18 -36.94
CA MET A 49 42.84 -6.06 -37.07
C MET A 49 42.12 -7.33 -36.57
N SER A 50 42.70 -8.51 -36.79
CA SER A 50 42.18 -9.78 -36.27
C SER A 50 42.20 -9.86 -34.74
N VAL A 51 43.28 -9.38 -34.10
CA VAL A 51 43.36 -9.32 -32.63
C VAL A 51 42.29 -8.40 -32.06
N ILE A 52 42.14 -7.20 -32.64
CA ILE A 52 41.12 -6.22 -32.21
C ILE A 52 39.71 -6.79 -32.37
N SER A 53 39.42 -7.42 -33.51
CA SER A 53 38.10 -8.00 -33.81
C SER A 53 37.74 -9.10 -32.80
N ASN A 54 38.67 -10.03 -32.52
CA ASN A 54 38.44 -11.11 -31.57
C ASN A 54 38.24 -10.61 -30.13
N LEU A 55 39.01 -9.60 -29.69
CA LEU A 55 38.82 -8.97 -28.39
C LEU A 55 37.47 -8.25 -28.30
N ALA A 56 37.09 -7.51 -29.35
CA ALA A 56 35.83 -6.79 -29.41
C ALA A 56 34.62 -7.74 -29.40
N LEU A 57 34.68 -8.85 -30.16
CA LEU A 57 33.67 -9.91 -30.14
C LEU A 57 33.55 -10.57 -28.76
N GLY A 58 34.68 -10.91 -28.13
CA GLY A 58 34.69 -11.49 -26.77
C GLY A 58 34.12 -10.53 -25.71
N CYS A 59 34.43 -9.23 -25.83
CA CYS A 59 33.88 -8.19 -24.97
C CYS A 59 32.37 -8.03 -25.18
N PHE A 60 31.91 -8.00 -26.44
CA PHE A 60 30.49 -7.89 -26.76
C PHE A 60 29.69 -9.09 -26.21
N ALA A 61 30.16 -10.31 -26.47
CA ALA A 61 29.51 -11.53 -26.00
C ALA A 61 29.46 -11.62 -24.47
N SER A 62 30.55 -11.31 -23.77
CA SER A 62 30.59 -11.31 -22.30
C SER A 62 29.66 -10.25 -21.71
N ALA A 63 29.62 -9.04 -22.28
CA ALA A 63 28.71 -7.99 -21.85
C ALA A 63 27.24 -8.35 -22.07
N ALA A 64 26.91 -9.00 -23.20
CA ALA A 64 25.55 -9.46 -23.49
C ALA A 64 25.09 -10.54 -22.51
N VAL A 65 25.94 -11.52 -22.20
CA VAL A 65 25.65 -12.57 -21.21
C VAL A 65 25.51 -11.97 -19.81
N ALA A 66 26.40 -11.06 -19.41
CA ALA A 66 26.33 -10.39 -18.11
C ALA A 66 25.04 -9.55 -17.97
N LEU A 67 24.64 -8.82 -19.02
CA LEU A 67 23.37 -8.10 -19.04
C LEU A 67 22.18 -9.04 -18.87
N TRP A 68 22.19 -10.20 -19.54
CA TRP A 68 21.12 -11.18 -19.42
C TRP A 68 21.02 -11.74 -17.98
N ILE A 69 22.16 -12.07 -17.36
CA ILE A 69 22.22 -12.51 -15.96
C ILE A 69 21.70 -11.42 -15.02
N GLU A 70 22.07 -10.15 -15.24
CA GLU A 70 21.61 -9.06 -14.41
C GLU A 70 20.10 -8.83 -14.53
N ILE A 71 19.55 -8.87 -15.75
CA ILE A 71 18.10 -8.80 -15.96
C ILE A 71 17.37 -9.91 -15.18
N ALA A 72 17.89 -11.14 -15.24
CA ALA A 72 17.32 -12.27 -14.51
C ALA A 72 17.41 -12.08 -12.99
N ASN A 73 18.56 -11.66 -12.48
CA ASN A 73 18.79 -11.41 -11.06
C ASN A 73 17.91 -10.28 -10.52
N VAL A 74 17.83 -9.15 -11.23
CA VAL A 74 16.96 -8.01 -10.87
C VAL A 74 15.50 -8.44 -10.85
N ARG A 75 15.06 -9.22 -11.84
CA ARG A 75 13.69 -9.77 -11.86
C ARG A 75 13.41 -10.64 -10.65
N GLU A 76 14.34 -11.52 -10.27
CA GLU A 76 14.18 -12.39 -9.09
C GLU A 76 14.17 -11.59 -7.78
N LYS A 77 15.10 -10.64 -7.61
CA LYS A 77 15.14 -9.76 -6.45
C LYS A 77 13.85 -8.95 -6.30
N ASN A 78 13.34 -8.36 -7.38
CA ASN A 78 12.07 -7.65 -7.38
C ASN A 78 10.89 -8.55 -7.02
N LYS A 79 10.87 -9.80 -7.50
CA LYS A 79 9.86 -10.78 -7.11
C LYS A 79 9.93 -11.09 -5.62
N LYS A 80 11.13 -11.29 -5.06
CA LYS A 80 11.33 -11.54 -3.62
C LYS A 80 10.90 -10.34 -2.79
N ALA A 81 11.35 -9.13 -3.13
CA ALA A 81 10.93 -7.89 -2.47
C ALA A 81 9.40 -7.72 -2.49
N GLY A 82 8.76 -7.97 -3.63
CA GLY A 82 7.30 -7.93 -3.74
C GLY A 82 6.59 -8.93 -2.81
N ILE A 83 7.13 -10.14 -2.64
CA ILE A 83 6.59 -11.14 -1.70
C ILE A 83 6.77 -10.68 -0.25
N VAL A 84 7.96 -10.20 0.11
CA VAL A 84 8.24 -9.68 1.46
C VAL A 84 7.33 -8.50 1.78
N TYR A 85 7.23 -7.53 0.88
CA TYR A 85 6.33 -6.38 1.00
C TYR A 85 4.89 -6.85 1.26
N GLN A 86 4.35 -7.69 0.38
CA GLN A 86 2.97 -8.16 0.51
C GLN A 86 2.75 -8.94 1.82
N SER A 87 3.69 -9.79 2.23
CA SER A 87 3.60 -10.56 3.47
C SER A 87 3.56 -9.69 4.73
N ILE A 88 4.12 -8.49 4.67
CA ILE A 88 4.34 -7.63 5.84
C ILE A 88 3.23 -6.60 5.94
N TYR A 89 2.91 -5.95 4.82
CA TYR A 89 1.91 -4.89 4.81
C TYR A 89 0.48 -5.38 4.64
N SER A 90 0.23 -6.61 4.13
CA SER A 90 -1.15 -7.09 3.93
C SER A 90 -1.96 -7.14 5.22
N ASP A 91 -1.29 -7.46 6.34
CA ASP A 91 -1.90 -7.53 7.66
C ASP A 91 -2.38 -6.14 8.11
N LEU A 92 -1.51 -5.12 7.97
CA LEU A 92 -1.87 -3.73 8.24
C LEU A 92 -2.99 -3.23 7.32
N MET A 93 -2.92 -3.52 6.01
CA MET A 93 -3.98 -3.16 5.06
C MET A 93 -5.32 -3.80 5.43
N TYR A 94 -5.29 -5.04 5.94
CA TYR A 94 -6.47 -5.74 6.43
C TYR A 94 -7.03 -5.08 7.68
N HIS A 95 -6.21 -4.77 8.68
CA HIS A 95 -6.67 -4.15 9.92
C HIS A 95 -7.20 -2.73 9.71
N ILE A 96 -6.59 -1.93 8.84
CA ILE A 96 -7.15 -0.64 8.42
C ILE A 96 -8.50 -0.87 7.71
N GLY A 97 -8.58 -1.87 6.83
CA GLY A 97 -9.82 -2.27 6.16
C GLY A 97 -10.92 -2.66 7.15
N ASP A 98 -10.56 -3.41 8.19
CA ASP A 98 -11.48 -3.81 9.26
C ASP A 98 -11.98 -2.60 10.05
N TYR A 99 -11.08 -1.69 10.46
CA TYR A 99 -11.43 -0.44 11.13
C TYR A 99 -12.41 0.40 10.30
N VAL A 100 -12.10 0.69 9.04
CA VAL A 100 -12.97 1.53 8.20
C VAL A 100 -14.31 0.83 7.92
N SER A 101 -14.32 -0.49 7.77
CA SER A 101 -15.56 -1.26 7.59
C SER A 101 -16.38 -1.40 8.88
N CYS A 102 -15.77 -1.19 10.04
CA CYS A 102 -16.42 -1.29 11.34
C CYS A 102 -17.60 -0.31 11.45
N TRP A 103 -17.47 0.91 10.92
CA TRP A 103 -18.54 1.90 10.91
C TRP A 103 -19.82 1.42 10.23
N ALA A 104 -19.72 0.68 9.12
CA ALA A 104 -20.88 0.09 8.47
C ALA A 104 -21.56 -0.98 9.35
N ARG A 105 -20.77 -1.76 10.09
CA ARG A 105 -21.27 -2.77 11.03
C ARG A 105 -21.97 -2.11 12.22
N LEU A 106 -21.35 -1.07 12.78
CA LEU A 106 -21.91 -0.27 13.87
C LEU A 106 -23.26 0.31 13.47
N CYS A 107 -23.34 0.94 12.30
CA CYS A 107 -24.58 1.51 11.77
C CYS A 107 -25.73 0.50 11.73
N VAL A 108 -25.50 -0.64 11.09
CA VAL A 108 -26.53 -1.68 10.91
C VAL A 108 -26.98 -2.29 12.23
N VAL A 109 -26.04 -2.57 13.14
CA VAL A 109 -26.38 -3.22 14.41
C VAL A 109 -27.11 -2.24 15.33
N ALA A 110 -26.71 -0.96 15.32
CA ALA A 110 -27.30 0.08 16.14
C ALA A 110 -28.71 0.49 15.67
N TYR A 111 -28.95 0.54 14.36
CA TYR A 111 -30.14 1.13 13.75
C TYR A 111 -30.85 0.12 12.84
N LYS A 112 -31.79 -0.65 13.40
CA LYS A 112 -32.52 -1.73 12.71
C LYS A 112 -33.81 -1.28 12.04
N ASP A 113 -34.17 -0.02 12.18
CA ASP A 113 -35.41 0.55 11.65
C ASP A 113 -35.31 0.83 10.14
N ILE A 114 -34.10 0.88 9.58
CA ILE A 114 -33.83 1.05 8.16
C ILE A 114 -33.04 -0.16 7.64
N ASP A 115 -33.36 -0.62 6.44
CA ASP A 115 -32.71 -1.77 5.79
C ASP A 115 -31.36 -1.37 5.15
N TYR A 116 -30.42 -0.92 6.00
CA TYR A 116 -29.06 -0.52 5.59
C TYR A 116 -28.25 -1.67 4.97
N HIS A 117 -28.69 -2.92 5.10
CA HIS A 117 -28.01 -4.08 4.51
C HIS A 117 -27.96 -4.06 2.98
N LYS A 118 -28.85 -3.27 2.33
CA LYS A 118 -28.91 -3.12 0.87
C LYS A 118 -28.16 -1.90 0.35
N GLU A 119 -27.78 -0.99 1.24
CA GLU A 119 -27.14 0.26 0.85
C GLU A 119 -25.63 0.07 0.65
N LYS A 120 -25.07 0.92 -0.23
CA LYS A 120 -23.64 0.97 -0.52
C LYS A 120 -23.14 2.37 -0.29
N HIS A 121 -22.26 2.52 0.69
CA HIS A 121 -21.62 3.78 1.04
C HIS A 121 -20.12 3.57 1.15
N THR A 122 -19.35 4.64 0.94
CA THR A 122 -17.94 4.71 1.34
C THR A 122 -17.85 4.60 2.86
N TRP A 123 -16.66 4.28 3.37
CA TRP A 123 -16.48 4.16 4.81
C TRP A 123 -16.75 5.49 5.54
N ARG A 124 -16.43 6.62 4.91
CA ARG A 124 -16.66 7.95 5.47
C ARG A 124 -18.15 8.28 5.53
N GLU A 125 -18.89 7.97 4.48
CA GLU A 125 -20.35 8.09 4.47
C GLU A 125 -20.99 7.17 5.53
N TRP A 126 -20.48 5.95 5.73
CA TRP A 126 -20.93 5.08 6.82
C TRP A 126 -20.68 5.68 8.21
N TYR A 127 -19.50 6.29 8.42
CA TYR A 127 -19.18 7.01 9.65
C TYR A 127 -20.16 8.15 9.91
N GLU A 128 -20.37 9.02 8.92
CA GLU A 128 -21.26 10.19 9.02
C GLU A 128 -22.71 9.77 9.26
N LEU A 129 -23.17 8.72 8.58
CA LEU A 129 -24.50 8.16 8.80
C LEU A 129 -24.64 7.60 10.21
N THR A 130 -23.65 6.85 10.70
CA THR A 130 -23.66 6.28 12.06
C THR A 130 -23.77 7.38 13.10
N ARG A 131 -23.00 8.45 12.92
CA ARG A 131 -23.00 9.63 13.79
C ARG A 131 -24.33 10.37 13.75
N LYS A 132 -24.84 10.68 12.56
CA LYS A 132 -26.13 11.39 12.41
C LYS A 132 -27.25 10.65 13.15
N ARG A 133 -27.33 9.34 12.95
CA ARG A 133 -28.35 8.48 13.58
C ARG A 133 -28.17 8.37 15.09
N PHE A 134 -26.95 8.51 15.59
CA PHE A 134 -26.68 8.52 17.02
C PHE A 134 -27.36 9.72 17.69
N TYR A 135 -27.23 10.92 17.11
CA TYR A 135 -27.84 12.14 17.64
C TYR A 135 -29.37 12.19 17.50
N GLU A 136 -29.96 11.39 16.62
CA GLU A 136 -31.42 11.22 16.51
C GLU A 136 -32.00 10.33 17.62
N CYS A 137 -31.17 9.59 18.35
CA CYS A 137 -31.60 8.73 19.46
C CYS A 137 -31.80 9.54 20.75
N ASP A 138 -32.66 9.04 21.65
CA ASP A 138 -32.79 9.57 23.01
C ASP A 138 -31.52 9.36 23.84
N GLU A 139 -31.39 10.11 24.94
CA GLU A 139 -30.20 10.10 25.80
C GLU A 139 -29.87 8.70 26.37
N GLN A 140 -30.89 7.91 26.71
CA GLN A 140 -30.68 6.56 27.25
C GLN A 140 -30.10 5.65 26.16
N ARG A 141 -30.66 5.72 24.95
CA ARG A 141 -30.17 4.96 23.80
C ARG A 141 -28.75 5.39 23.40
N GLN A 142 -28.46 6.69 23.40
CA GLN A 142 -27.12 7.21 23.13
C GLN A 142 -26.07 6.63 24.09
N LYS A 143 -26.36 6.56 25.39
CA LYS A 143 -25.45 5.93 26.38
C LYS A 143 -25.20 4.45 26.10
N GLN A 144 -26.24 3.69 25.75
CA GLN A 144 -26.10 2.28 25.38
C GLN A 144 -25.27 2.09 24.10
N LEU A 145 -25.49 2.95 23.12
CA LEU A 145 -24.75 2.93 21.86
C LEU A 145 -23.29 3.32 22.07
N MET A 146 -23.00 4.25 23.00
CA MET A 146 -21.64 4.62 23.35
C MET A 146 -20.85 3.41 23.86
N ASP A 147 -21.40 2.66 24.82
CA ASP A 147 -20.78 1.45 25.36
C ASP A 147 -20.52 0.42 24.24
N PHE A 148 -21.51 0.21 23.38
CA PHE A 148 -21.38 -0.69 22.24
C PHE A 148 -20.29 -0.23 21.24
N PHE A 149 -20.27 1.06 20.88
CA PHE A 149 -19.30 1.60 19.92
C PHE A 149 -17.88 1.51 20.45
N VAL A 150 -17.67 1.86 21.71
CA VAL A 150 -16.37 1.77 22.37
C VAL A 150 -15.84 0.33 22.34
N ASP A 151 -16.67 -0.64 22.69
CA ASP A 151 -16.28 -2.06 22.71
C ASP A 151 -15.95 -2.59 21.31
N GLN A 152 -16.75 -2.25 20.30
CA GLN A 152 -16.54 -2.73 18.94
C GLN A 152 -15.32 -2.08 18.25
N LEU A 153 -15.07 -0.80 18.49
CA LEU A 153 -13.93 -0.08 17.91
C LEU A 153 -12.61 -0.52 18.54
N ALA A 154 -12.60 -0.80 19.85
CA ALA A 154 -11.40 -1.16 20.60
C ALA A 154 -10.61 -2.31 19.98
N TYR A 155 -11.28 -3.34 19.48
CA TYR A 155 -10.61 -4.46 18.82
C TYR A 155 -9.86 -4.00 17.55
N SER A 156 -10.55 -3.33 16.64
CA SER A 156 -9.98 -2.90 15.36
C SER A 156 -8.85 -1.88 15.54
N VAL A 157 -8.99 -0.95 16.48
CA VAL A 157 -7.97 0.06 16.82
C VAL A 157 -6.72 -0.61 17.37
N LYS A 158 -6.89 -1.52 18.34
CA LYS A 158 -5.79 -2.24 18.98
C LYS A 158 -5.00 -3.11 18.01
N GLU A 159 -5.69 -3.91 17.18
CA GLU A 159 -5.00 -4.78 16.23
C GLU A 159 -4.31 -3.94 15.13
N THR A 160 -4.91 -2.84 14.67
CA THR A 160 -4.25 -1.95 13.70
C THR A 160 -2.97 -1.35 14.29
N LYS A 161 -3.03 -0.80 15.50
CA LYS A 161 -1.86 -0.27 16.22
C LYS A 161 -0.75 -1.31 16.31
N LYS A 162 -1.08 -2.52 16.77
CA LYS A 162 -0.13 -3.63 16.93
C LYS A 162 0.52 -4.04 15.61
N SER A 163 -0.23 -4.07 14.51
CA SER A 163 0.33 -4.38 13.19
C SER A 163 1.27 -3.29 12.69
N VAL A 164 1.00 -2.00 12.98
CA VAL A 164 1.94 -0.91 12.71
C VAL A 164 3.23 -1.06 13.52
N GLU A 165 3.12 -1.28 14.83
CA GLU A 165 4.27 -1.43 15.73
C GLU A 165 5.17 -2.59 15.31
N LYS A 166 4.57 -3.74 14.97
CA LYS A 166 5.31 -4.92 14.48
C LYS A 166 6.13 -4.63 13.22
N ILE A 167 5.61 -3.82 12.29
CA ILE A 167 6.34 -3.44 11.07
C ILE A 167 7.52 -2.53 11.43
N LEU A 168 7.30 -1.55 12.32
CA LEU A 168 8.34 -0.62 12.76
C LEU A 168 9.46 -1.31 13.56
N GLU A 169 9.13 -2.32 14.37
CA GLU A 169 10.11 -3.17 15.06
C GLU A 169 11.01 -3.93 14.09
N GLN A 170 10.49 -4.28 12.90
CA GLN A 170 11.23 -5.02 11.87
C GLN A 170 11.99 -4.10 10.90
N ARG A 171 11.96 -2.77 11.08
CA ARG A 171 12.49 -1.76 10.14
C ARG A 171 13.82 -2.12 9.48
N TYR A 172 14.79 -2.59 10.27
CA TYR A 172 16.14 -2.89 9.79
C TYR A 172 16.14 -3.98 8.71
N ILE A 173 15.36 -5.04 8.93
CA ILE A 173 15.23 -6.13 7.96
C ILE A 173 14.51 -5.65 6.70
N LEU A 174 13.53 -4.75 6.85
CA LEU A 174 12.74 -4.22 5.74
C LEU A 174 13.57 -3.26 4.87
N GLU A 175 14.40 -2.43 5.49
CA GLU A 175 15.35 -1.53 4.80
C GLU A 175 16.35 -2.33 3.96
N ILE A 176 16.92 -3.41 4.52
CA ILE A 176 17.85 -4.30 3.78
C ILE A 176 17.19 -4.91 2.53
N ASN A 177 15.90 -5.17 2.59
CA ASN A 177 15.15 -5.76 1.48
C ASN A 177 14.51 -4.70 0.56
N ASP A 178 14.84 -3.41 0.72
CA ASP A 178 14.30 -2.28 -0.04
C ASP A 178 12.75 -2.23 -0.03
N VAL A 179 12.13 -2.72 1.05
CA VAL A 179 10.67 -2.71 1.27
C VAL A 179 10.25 -1.76 2.41
N PHE A 180 11.17 -0.90 2.81
CA PHE A 180 10.95 0.18 3.76
C PHE A 180 11.82 1.36 3.36
N ASN A 181 11.19 2.52 3.16
CA ASN A 181 11.84 3.77 2.78
C ASN A 181 11.30 4.91 3.64
N HIS A 182 11.85 6.11 3.51
CA HIS A 182 11.40 7.28 4.28
C HIS A 182 9.89 7.54 4.13
N LYS A 183 9.30 7.32 2.94
CA LYS A 183 7.87 7.53 2.74
C LYS A 183 7.02 6.51 3.52
N MET A 184 7.40 5.24 3.51
CA MET A 184 6.74 4.22 4.33
C MET A 184 6.93 4.49 5.82
N GLN A 185 8.10 4.98 6.23
CA GLN A 185 8.33 5.39 7.61
C GLN A 185 7.33 6.48 8.02
N THR A 186 7.18 7.54 7.23
CA THR A 186 6.19 8.60 7.49
C THR A 186 4.77 8.02 7.60
N ILE A 187 4.35 7.21 6.62
CA ILE A 187 3.01 6.59 6.62
C ILE A 187 2.78 5.78 7.90
N LEU A 188 3.73 4.95 8.30
CA LEU A 188 3.58 4.08 9.48
C LEU A 188 3.59 4.87 10.79
N GLU A 189 4.42 5.92 10.89
CA GLU A 189 4.46 6.79 12.06
C GLU A 189 3.15 7.57 12.22
N ASP A 190 2.58 8.08 11.12
CA ASP A 190 1.27 8.72 11.08
C ASP A 190 0.18 7.77 11.59
N TYR A 191 0.10 6.54 11.06
CA TYR A 191 -0.85 5.54 11.55
C TYR A 191 -0.60 5.14 13.00
N ARG A 192 0.66 5.01 13.44
CA ARG A 192 0.98 4.67 14.83
C ARG A 192 0.41 5.72 15.78
N PHE A 193 0.57 6.99 15.44
CA PHE A 193 0.09 8.09 16.25
C PHE A 193 -1.43 8.09 16.38
N GLU A 194 -2.17 7.97 15.26
CA GLU A 194 -3.65 8.01 15.31
C GLU A 194 -4.24 6.83 16.03
N PHE A 195 -3.74 5.62 15.78
CA PHE A 195 -4.28 4.44 16.43
C PHE A 195 -3.87 4.36 17.91
N TRP A 196 -2.78 5.01 18.31
CA TRP A 196 -2.48 5.25 19.72
C TRP A 196 -3.45 6.26 20.34
N ALA A 197 -3.73 7.38 19.68
CA ALA A 197 -4.69 8.38 20.15
C ALA A 197 -6.11 7.79 20.28
N ALA A 198 -6.56 7.05 19.25
CA ALA A 198 -7.85 6.36 19.25
C ALA A 198 -7.96 5.35 20.39
N GLU A 199 -6.90 4.60 20.70
CA GLU A 199 -6.92 3.65 21.83
C GLU A 199 -7.08 4.39 23.16
N LEU A 200 -6.34 5.48 23.37
CA LEU A 200 -6.45 6.30 24.57
C LEU A 200 -7.82 6.93 24.73
N ASP A 201 -8.40 7.44 23.64
CA ASP A 201 -9.75 8.02 23.67
C ASP A 201 -10.78 6.95 24.00
N LEU A 202 -10.70 5.77 23.40
CA LEU A 202 -11.58 4.66 23.72
C LEU A 202 -11.48 4.23 25.18
N ASP A 203 -10.27 4.12 25.73
CA ASP A 203 -10.08 3.79 27.15
C ASP A 203 -10.64 4.88 28.07
N ARG A 204 -10.45 6.16 27.73
CA ARG A 204 -11.04 7.28 28.47
C ARG A 204 -12.57 7.24 28.45
N GLN A 205 -13.16 6.86 27.31
CA GLN A 205 -14.62 6.82 27.16
C GLN A 205 -15.28 5.67 27.91
N LYS A 206 -14.56 4.57 28.20
CA LYS A 206 -15.05 3.53 29.12
C LYS A 206 -15.36 4.08 30.52
N GLU A 207 -14.60 5.09 30.96
CA GLU A 207 -14.75 5.70 32.28
C GLU A 207 -15.70 6.89 32.28
N LYS A 208 -15.50 7.85 31.36
CA LYS A 208 -16.21 9.14 31.37
C LYS A 208 -17.54 9.13 30.62
N LYS A 209 -17.64 8.34 29.54
CA LYS A 209 -18.80 8.28 28.63
C LYS A 209 -19.28 9.65 28.16
N ASP A 210 -18.33 10.54 27.85
CA ASP A 210 -18.64 11.87 27.32
C ASP A 210 -18.87 11.79 25.81
N ILE A 211 -20.13 12.00 25.42
CA ILE A 211 -20.60 11.87 24.05
C ILE A 211 -19.96 12.89 23.11
N GLU A 212 -19.83 14.14 23.56
CA GLU A 212 -19.29 15.21 22.71
C GLU A 212 -17.79 15.04 22.53
N ASP A 213 -17.08 14.69 23.59
CA ASP A 213 -15.67 14.34 23.50
C ASP A 213 -15.44 13.14 22.57
N PHE A 214 -16.26 12.08 22.66
CA PHE A 214 -16.14 10.91 21.78
C PHE A 214 -16.26 11.29 20.31
N TRP A 215 -17.33 12.01 19.94
CA TRP A 215 -17.55 12.35 18.54
C TRP A 215 -16.55 13.37 18.03
N ARG A 216 -16.15 14.35 18.84
CA ARG A 216 -15.09 15.32 18.47
C ARG A 216 -13.79 14.61 18.13
N ASP A 217 -13.36 13.70 18.97
CA ASP A 217 -12.05 13.06 18.81
C ASP A 217 -12.09 12.05 17.65
N PHE A 218 -13.19 11.30 17.50
CA PHE A 218 -13.36 10.43 16.33
C PHE A 218 -13.61 11.18 15.02
N ASP A 219 -14.15 12.40 15.03
CA ASP A 219 -14.25 13.27 13.86
C ASP A 219 -12.83 13.61 13.37
N ALA A 220 -11.93 13.98 14.29
CA ALA A 220 -10.53 14.29 14.02
C ALA A 220 -9.77 13.05 13.50
N ILE A 221 -9.80 11.94 14.26
CA ILE A 221 -9.16 10.68 13.88
C ILE A 221 -9.65 10.22 12.49
N SER A 222 -10.96 10.29 12.23
CA SER A 222 -11.51 9.88 10.94
C SER A 222 -11.06 10.83 9.81
N GLY A 223 -10.87 12.12 10.08
CA GLY A 223 -10.28 13.05 9.11
C GLY A 223 -8.83 12.70 8.78
N ASP A 224 -8.03 12.39 9.80
CA ASP A 224 -6.61 12.05 9.64
C ASP A 224 -6.43 10.69 8.95
N ILE A 225 -7.20 9.67 9.34
CA ILE A 225 -7.22 8.37 8.65
C ILE A 225 -7.59 8.52 7.17
N GLN A 226 -8.54 9.39 6.82
CA GLN A 226 -8.88 9.67 5.42
C GLN A 226 -7.67 10.22 4.64
N ASN A 227 -6.92 11.15 5.25
CA ASN A 227 -5.70 11.71 4.67
C ASN A 227 -4.59 10.66 4.54
N TYR A 228 -4.43 9.78 5.53
CA TYR A 228 -3.37 8.77 5.53
C TYR A 228 -3.65 7.65 4.54
N ILE A 229 -4.91 7.25 4.41
CA ILE A 229 -5.36 6.35 3.34
C ILE A 229 -5.03 6.98 1.98
N ARG A 230 -5.30 8.29 1.81
CA ARG A 230 -4.98 8.99 0.56
C ARG A 230 -3.49 8.93 0.21
N ASN A 231 -2.63 9.05 1.21
CA ASN A 231 -1.18 9.12 1.04
C ASN A 231 -0.52 7.76 0.76
N TRP A 232 -1.20 6.65 1.06
CA TRP A 232 -0.69 5.31 0.84
C TRP A 232 -1.29 4.67 -0.43
N ALA A 233 -0.46 4.49 -1.47
CA ALA A 233 -0.91 4.03 -2.78
C ALA A 233 -1.69 2.70 -2.76
N ASP A 234 -1.28 1.75 -1.92
CA ASP A 234 -1.86 0.40 -1.88
C ASP A 234 -3.33 0.37 -1.44
N ILE A 235 -3.72 1.31 -0.56
CA ILE A 235 -5.07 1.34 0.03
C ILE A 235 -5.84 2.61 -0.25
N ARG A 236 -5.28 3.57 -1.00
CA ARG A 236 -5.95 4.84 -1.36
C ARG A 236 -7.39 4.67 -1.84
N TYR A 237 -7.64 3.60 -2.58
CA TYR A 237 -8.98 3.29 -3.10
C TYR A 237 -10.02 3.05 -2.01
N TYR A 238 -9.64 2.76 -0.76
CA TYR A 238 -10.56 2.60 0.37
C TYR A 238 -11.47 3.82 0.53
N ASN A 239 -10.95 5.04 0.34
CA ASN A 239 -11.73 6.28 0.41
C ASN A 239 -12.84 6.38 -0.64
N TYR A 240 -12.74 5.63 -1.74
CA TYR A 240 -13.68 5.68 -2.86
C TYR A 240 -14.53 4.41 -2.97
N TYR A 241 -14.13 3.35 -2.28
CA TYR A 241 -14.81 2.06 -2.35
C TYR A 241 -16.12 2.11 -1.58
N ARG A 242 -17.23 1.91 -2.31
CA ARG A 242 -18.55 1.81 -1.70
C ARG A 242 -18.86 0.35 -1.39
N PHE A 243 -19.37 0.06 -0.21
CA PHE A 243 -19.63 -1.33 0.18
C PHE A 243 -20.90 -1.45 1.01
N MET A 244 -21.49 -2.64 0.92
CA MET A 244 -22.53 -3.07 1.85
C MET A 244 -21.89 -3.49 3.18
N PRO A 245 -22.63 -3.36 4.29
CA PRO A 245 -22.18 -3.84 5.59
C PRO A 245 -21.75 -5.32 5.54
N ASN A 246 -20.64 -5.66 6.20
CA ASN A 246 -20.01 -6.99 6.19
C ASN A 246 -19.53 -7.51 4.81
N LYS A 247 -19.45 -6.65 3.79
CA LYS A 247 -18.99 -7.01 2.43
C LYS A 247 -17.80 -6.19 1.95
N PHE A 248 -16.98 -5.68 2.87
CA PHE A 248 -15.75 -4.97 2.51
C PHE A 248 -14.81 -5.93 1.74
N GLY A 249 -14.30 -5.50 0.59
CA GLY A 249 -13.44 -6.32 -0.27
C GLY A 249 -14.14 -7.38 -1.14
N ASN A 250 -15.48 -7.51 -1.09
CA ASN A 250 -16.19 -8.57 -1.82
C ASN A 250 -16.64 -8.17 -3.25
N ASP A 251 -16.83 -6.89 -3.55
CA ASP A 251 -17.30 -6.43 -4.85
C ASP A 251 -16.14 -6.01 -5.76
N THR A 252 -15.64 -6.95 -6.56
CA THR A 252 -14.50 -6.71 -7.47
C THR A 252 -14.76 -5.57 -8.46
N SER A 253 -16.00 -5.38 -8.91
CA SER A 253 -16.34 -4.35 -9.89
C SER A 253 -16.23 -2.95 -9.29
N GLU A 254 -16.73 -2.80 -8.06
CA GLU A 254 -16.69 -1.57 -7.28
C GLU A 254 -15.26 -1.26 -6.79
N ILE A 255 -14.47 -2.28 -6.42
CA ILE A 255 -13.04 -2.09 -6.10
C ILE A 255 -12.29 -1.54 -7.33
N LEU A 256 -12.53 -2.09 -8.53
CA LEU A 256 -11.88 -1.59 -9.76
C LEU A 256 -12.27 -0.14 -10.06
N ASP A 257 -13.53 0.22 -9.86
CA ASP A 257 -13.99 1.59 -10.04
C ASP A 257 -13.36 2.56 -9.02
N ALA A 258 -13.30 2.16 -7.75
CA ALA A 258 -12.64 2.90 -6.68
C ALA A 258 -11.14 3.11 -6.97
N ILE A 259 -10.44 2.08 -7.45
CA ILE A 259 -9.03 2.19 -7.85
C ILE A 259 -8.86 3.20 -8.98
N LYS A 260 -9.74 3.19 -9.99
CA LYS A 260 -9.67 4.16 -11.10
C LYS A 260 -9.86 5.59 -10.58
N ARG A 261 -10.87 5.84 -9.75
CA ARG A 261 -11.12 7.17 -9.15
C ARG A 261 -9.92 7.65 -8.34
N SER A 262 -9.39 6.80 -7.47
CA SER A 262 -8.22 7.13 -6.62
C SER A 262 -6.93 7.44 -7.37
N ASN A 263 -6.85 7.07 -8.65
CA ASN A 263 -5.67 7.31 -9.48
C ASN A 263 -5.70 8.64 -10.24
N VAL A 264 -6.89 9.27 -10.31
CA VAL A 264 -7.11 10.56 -10.96
C VAL A 264 -7.01 11.71 -9.96
N ASP A 265 -7.38 11.43 -8.69
CA ASP A 265 -7.26 12.33 -7.54
C ASP A 265 -5.85 12.29 -6.90
#